data_AF-A0A961WAU3-F1
#
_entry.id   AF-A0A961WAU3-F1
#
_cell.length_a   1.000
_cell.length_b   1.000
_cell.length_c   1.000
_cell.angle_alpha   90.00
_cell.angle_beta   90.00
_cell.angle_gamma   90.00
#
_symmetry.space_group_name_H-M   'P 1'
#
loop_
_entity.id
_entity.type
_entity.pdbx_description
1 polymer ?
#
loop_
_entity_poly.entity_id
_entity_poly.type
_entity_poly.pdbx_seq_one_letter_code
_entity_poly.pdbx_strand_id
1 'polypeptide(L)' 'MKLDRIALILIVAGGAVYCGILVLGMIALFPFGLIGLGIFAIFAAIFFTVVRQRLSNAEDDYYERNVDK' A
#
# COMPACT_ATOMS: atom_id res chain seq x y z
N MET A 1 -15.06 -12.04 13.89
CA MET A 1 -13.70 -11.99 13.30
C MET A 1 -12.69 -11.94 14.43
N LYS A 2 -11.52 -12.56 14.31
CA LYS A 2 -10.45 -12.44 15.34
C LYS A 2 -10.03 -10.97 15.45
N LEU A 3 -9.67 -10.51 16.66
CA LEU A 3 -9.28 -9.13 16.95
C LEU A 3 -8.16 -8.65 15.99
N ASP A 4 -7.18 -9.52 15.71
CA ASP A 4 -6.07 -9.24 14.81
C ASP A 4 -6.52 -8.83 13.42
N ARG A 5 -7.56 -9.48 12.87
CA ARG A 5 -8.08 -9.17 11.54
C ARG A 5 -8.79 -7.82 11.53
N ILE A 6 -9.49 -7.46 12.61
CA ILE A 6 -10.15 -6.15 12.73
C ILE A 6 -9.09 -5.05 12.86
N ALA A 7 -8.06 -5.27 13.69
CA ALA A 7 -6.94 -4.33 13.83
C ALA A 7 -6.22 -4.09 12.50
N LEU A 8 -5.95 -5.16 11.74
CA LEU A 8 -5.31 -5.05 10.43
C LEU A 8 -6.17 -4.26 9.44
N ILE A 9 -7.48 -4.50 9.40
CA ILE A 9 -8.40 -3.73 8.55
C ILE A 9 -8.38 -2.25 8.92
N LEU A 10 -8.42 -1.92 10.22
CA LEU A 10 -8.39 -0.53 10.69
C LEU A 10 -7.08 0.17 10.33
N ILE A 11 -5.94 -0.52 10.45
CA ILE A 11 -4.63 0.03 10.08
C ILE A 11 -4.58 0.31 8.57
N VAL A 12 -5.03 -0.63 7.75
CA VAL A 12 -5.05 -0.45 6.28
C VAL A 12 -5.99 0.69 5.88
N ALA A 13 -7.20 0.73 6.47
CA ALA A 13 -8.17 1.79 6.19
C ALA A 13 -7.66 3.17 6.64
N GLY A 14 -7.12 3.25 7.86
CA GLY A 14 -6.53 4.48 8.40
C GLY A 14 -5.34 4.96 7.57
N GLY A 15 -4.47 4.04 7.15
CA GLY A 15 -3.36 4.33 6.24
C GLY A 15 -3.85 4.88 4.90
N ALA A 16 -4.89 4.29 4.31
CA ALA A 16 -5.47 4.78 3.05
C ALA A 16 -6.06 6.19 3.19
N VAL A 17 -6.78 6.48 4.28
CA VAL A 17 -7.31 7.82 4.57
C VAL A 17 -6.17 8.83 4.75
N TYR A 18 -5.13 8.46 5.51
CA TYR A 18 -3.97 9.32 5.72
C TYR A 18 -3.24 9.63 4.41
N CYS A 19 -3.02 8.63 3.55
CA CYS A 19 -2.47 8.83 2.22
C CYS A 19 -3.34 9.78 1.38
N GLY A 20 -4.67 9.66 1.45
CA GLY A 20 -5.60 10.58 0.78
C GLY A 20 -5.44 12.03 1.26
N ILE A 21 -5.34 12.25 2.57
CA ILE A 21 -5.11 13.58 3.16
C ILE A 21 -3.77 14.16 2.70
N LEU A 22 -2.71 13.35 2.66
CA LEU A 22 -1.40 13.78 2.16
C LEU A 22 -1.47 14.24 0.70
N VAL A 23 -2.15 13.49 -0.16
CA VAL A 23 -2.35 13.87 -1.57
C VAL A 23 -3.12 15.18 -1.68
N LEU A 24 -4.22 15.34 -0.92
CA LEU A 24 -4.98 16.59 -0.90
C LEU A 24 -4.14 17.77 -0.41
N GLY A 25 -3.33 17.59 0.64
CA GLY A 25 -2.42 18.60 1.15
C GLY A 25 -1.35 19.01 0.14
N MET A 26 -0.79 18.04 -0.60
CA MET A 26 0.17 18.34 -1.66
C MET A 26 -0.49 19.08 -2.83
N ILE A 27 -1.72 18.73 -3.22
CA ILE A 27 -2.46 19.47 -4.25
C ILE A 27 -2.72 20.93 -3.79
N ALA A 28 -3.09 21.12 -2.53
CA ALA A 28 -3.35 22.45 -1.96
C ALA A 28 -2.10 23.36 -1.94
N LEU A 29 -0.90 22.78 -1.88
CA LEU A 29 0.38 23.50 -1.89
C LEU A 29 0.93 23.78 -3.29
N PHE A 30 0.07 23.81 -4.31
CA PHE A 30 0.47 24.12 -5.68
C PHE A 30 1.20 25.48 -5.78
N PRO A 31 2.32 25.59 -6.54
CA PRO A 31 2.93 24.55 -7.38
C PRO A 31 3.95 23.68 -6.65
N PHE A 32 4.39 24.05 -5.45
CA PHE A 32 5.47 23.34 -4.74
C PHE A 32 5.13 21.89 -4.40
N GLY A 33 3.84 21.61 -4.15
CA GLY A 33 3.37 20.26 -3.89
C GLY A 33 3.48 19.27 -5.06
N LEU A 34 3.75 19.73 -6.29
CA LEU A 34 4.00 18.85 -7.44
C LEU A 34 5.23 17.96 -7.24
N ILE A 35 6.28 18.46 -6.57
CA ILE A 35 7.48 17.68 -6.26
C ILE A 35 7.10 16.52 -5.33
N GLY A 36 6.33 16.81 -4.29
CA GLY A 36 5.80 15.81 -3.37
C GLY A 36 4.92 14.78 -4.07
N LEU A 37 4.01 15.22 -4.94
CA LEU A 37 3.15 14.32 -5.74
C LEU A 37 3.97 13.42 -6.66
N GLY A 38 5.02 13.93 -7.30
CA GLY A 38 5.90 13.14 -8.15
C GLY A 38 6.60 12.02 -7.37
N ILE A 39 7.18 12.35 -6.21
CA ILE A 39 7.82 11.38 -5.32
C ILE A 39 6.79 10.36 -4.82
N PHE A 40 5.63 10.82 -4.35
CA PHE A 40 4.57 9.96 -3.86
C PHE A 40 4.07 8.99 -4.94
N ALA A 41 3.93 9.45 -6.18
CA ALA A 41 3.52 8.60 -7.30
C ALA A 41 4.55 7.49 -7.59
N ILE A 42 5.85 7.76 -7.49
CA ILE A 42 6.90 6.75 -7.64
C ILE A 42 6.76 5.69 -6.55
N PHE A 43 6.61 6.11 -5.29
CA PHE A 43 6.42 5.17 -4.17
C PHE A 43 5.15 4.33 -4.34
N ALA A 44 4.04 4.95 -4.74
CA ALA A 44 2.78 4.25 -4.98
C ALA A 44 2.92 3.22 -6.11
N ALA A 45 3.64 3.54 -7.19
CA ALA A 45 3.90 2.63 -8.30
C ALA A 45 4.75 1.43 -7.88
N ILE A 46 5.82 1.65 -7.11
CA ILE A 46 6.66 0.58 -6.58
C ILE A 46 5.85 -0.32 -5.64
N PHE A 47 5.13 0.27 -4.69
CA PHE A 47 4.29 -0.47 -3.75
C PHE A 47 3.25 -1.32 -4.47
N PHE A 48 2.53 -0.73 -5.43
CA PHE A 48 1.54 -1.45 -6.23
C PHE A 48 2.17 -2.61 -7.01
N THR A 49 3.35 -2.40 -7.58
CA THR A 49 4.08 -3.44 -8.31
C THR A 49 4.44 -4.62 -7.41
N VAL A 50 4.96 -4.35 -6.20
CA VAL A 50 5.31 -5.39 -5.22
C VAL A 50 4.07 -6.15 -4.76
N VAL A 51 2.99 -5.44 -4.41
CA VAL A 51 1.71 -6.09 -4.01
C VAL A 51 1.17 -6.96 -5.13
N ARG A 52 1.18 -6.45 -6.36
CA ARG A 52 0.74 -7.21 -7.53
C ARG A 52 1.58 -8.47 -7.74
N GLN A 53 2.90 -8.36 -7.67
CA GLN A 53 3.81 -9.50 -7.82
C GLN A 53 3.54 -10.57 -6.76
N ARG A 54 3.40 -10.18 -5.49
CA ARG A 54 3.07 -11.12 -4.40
C ARG A 54 1.72 -11.80 -4.61
N LEU A 55 0.68 -11.06 -5.01
CA LEU A 55 -0.65 -11.63 -5.28
C LEU A 55 -0.68 -12.59 -6.49
N SER A 56 0.28 -12.45 -7.41
CA SER A 56 0.37 -13.29 -8.62
C SER A 56 1.42 -14.41 -8.53
N ASN A 57 2.14 -14.55 -7.41
CA ASN A 57 3.23 -15.52 -7.30
C ASN A 57 2.72 -16.91 -6.87
N ALA A 58 2.28 -17.71 -7.85
CA ALA A 58 1.79 -19.06 -7.62
C ALA A 58 2.86 -20.03 -7.09
N GLU A 59 4.13 -19.78 -7.37
CA GLU A 59 5.24 -20.61 -6.88
C GLU A 59 5.49 -20.38 -5.40
N ASP A 60 5.60 -19.12 -4.96
CA ASP A 60 5.69 -18.78 -3.52
C ASP A 60 4.51 -19.36 -2.74
N ASP A 61 3.29 -19.19 -3.28
CA ASP A 61 2.05 -19.72 -2.67
C ASP A 61 2.10 -21.25 -2.53
N TYR A 62 2.73 -21.95 -3.48
CA TYR A 62 2.91 -23.40 -3.42
C TYR A 62 3.89 -23.80 -2.32
N TYR A 63 5.06 -23.17 -2.23
CA TYR A 63 6.06 -23.48 -1.21
C TYR A 63 5.55 -23.20 0.21
N GLU A 64 4.89 -22.05 0.43
CA GLU A 64 4.34 -21.66 1.73
C GLU A 64 3.25 -22.65 2.20
N ARG A 65 2.46 -23.21 1.28
CA ARG A 65 1.38 -24.14 1.62
C ARG A 65 1.81 -25.59 1.77
N ASN A 66 2.88 -26.01 1.11
CA ASN A 66 3.21 -27.43 0.96
C ASN A 66 4.59 -27.82 1.53
N VAL A 67 5.53 -26.88 1.67
CA VAL A 67 6.92 -27.16 2.04
C VAL A 67 7.28 -26.56 3.40
N ASP A 68 6.99 -25.28 3.63
CA ASP A 68 7.45 -24.54 4.84
C ASP A 68 6.53 -24.72 6.07
N LYS A 69 6.01 -25.92 6.30
CA LYS A 69 5.15 -26.22 7.47
C LYS A 69 5.94 -26.51 8.76
#